data_AF-A0A833G808-F1
#
_entry.id   AF-A0A833G808-F1
#
_cell.length_a   1.000
_cell.length_b   1.000
_cell.length_c   1.000
_cell.angle_alpha   90.00
_cell.angle_beta   90.00
_cell.angle_gamma   90.00
#
_symmetry.space_group_name_H-M   'P 1'
#
loop_
_entity.id
_entity.type
_entity.pdbx_description
1 polymer ?
#
loop_
_entity_poly.entity_id
_entity_poly.type
_entity_poly.pdbx_seq_one_letter_code
_entity_poly.pdbx_strand_id
1 'polypeptide(L)'
;MAYKRHVGQLPIIPADARKHNITCHYCIVGCGYHAYTWDVNKQGGTAPSENAFGADLAVQQDAETPNWYSPSMYNIVMQGGRDVHIVIKPDPACEVNSGLGSVRGARMAESRFSVARST
;
A
#
# COMPACT_ATOMS: atom_id res chain seq x y z
N MET A 1 15.71 -23.63 -0.94
CA MET A 1 14.78 -22.95 -1.86
C MET A 1 14.31 -21.65 -1.21
N ALA A 2 14.14 -20.57 -1.98
CA ALA A 2 13.67 -19.27 -1.48
C ALA A 2 12.26 -18.98 -1.99
N TYR A 3 11.39 -18.45 -1.14
CA TYR A 3 10.03 -18.06 -1.52
C TYR A 3 10.03 -16.86 -2.47
N LYS A 4 9.18 -16.91 -3.51
CA LYS A 4 8.98 -15.84 -4.50
C LYS A 4 7.49 -15.72 -4.80
N ARG A 5 6.97 -14.48 -4.81
CA ARG A 5 5.56 -14.18 -5.10
C ARG A 5 5.19 -14.24 -6.58
N HIS A 6 6.17 -14.05 -7.47
CA HIS A 6 5.97 -13.95 -8.93
C HIS A 6 4.92 -12.89 -9.34
N VAL A 7 4.93 -11.73 -8.68
CA VAL A 7 4.08 -10.56 -9.00
C VAL A 7 4.88 -9.59 -9.87
N GLY A 8 4.46 -9.42 -11.13
CA GLY A 8 5.14 -8.56 -12.10
C GLY A 8 4.82 -7.07 -11.99
N GLN A 9 3.60 -6.73 -11.54
CA GLN A 9 3.14 -5.35 -11.35
C GLN A 9 2.06 -5.27 -10.26
N LEU A 10 1.85 -4.09 -9.71
CA LEU A 10 0.80 -3.80 -8.74
C LEU A 10 -0.13 -2.69 -9.28
N PRO A 11 -1.44 -2.73 -8.97
CA PRO A 11 -2.35 -1.64 -9.35
C PRO A 11 -1.95 -0.34 -8.65
N ILE A 12 -1.87 0.75 -9.40
CA ILE A 12 -1.47 2.09 -8.91
C ILE A 12 -2.59 2.69 -8.06
N ILE A 13 -2.23 3.32 -6.93
CA ILE A 13 -3.18 4.04 -6.08
C ILE A 13 -3.66 5.30 -6.84
N PRO A 14 -4.95 5.42 -7.20
CA PRO A 14 -5.45 6.59 -7.93
C PRO A 14 -5.46 7.85 -7.04
N ALA A 15 -5.44 9.02 -7.67
CA ALA A 15 -5.43 10.31 -6.97
C ALA A 15 -6.64 10.53 -6.03
N ASP A 16 -7.79 9.92 -6.35
CA ASP A 16 -9.04 9.99 -5.58
C ASP A 16 -9.21 8.83 -4.57
N ALA A 17 -8.18 8.02 -4.34
CA ALA A 17 -8.25 6.91 -3.38
C ALA A 17 -8.57 7.40 -1.97
N ARG A 18 -9.46 6.69 -1.28
CA ARG A 18 -9.81 7.02 0.10
C ARG A 18 -8.62 6.73 1.02
N LYS A 19 -8.18 7.73 1.78
CA LYS A 19 -7.06 7.64 2.72
C LYS A 19 -7.55 7.46 4.15
N HIS A 20 -6.96 6.51 4.87
CA HIS A 20 -7.20 6.26 6.28
C HIS A 20 -5.89 6.32 7.06
N ASN A 21 -5.91 6.94 8.24
CA ASN A 21 -4.79 6.90 9.18
C ASN A 21 -4.85 5.59 9.96
N ILE A 22 -3.75 4.85 10.00
CA ILE A 22 -3.65 3.60 10.74
C ILE A 22 -2.32 3.52 11.48
N THR A 23 -2.34 2.91 12.66
CA THR A 23 -1.14 2.60 13.43
C THR A 23 -0.75 1.14 13.18
N CYS A 24 0.55 0.85 13.18
CA CYS A 24 1.04 -0.53 13.04
C CYS A 24 0.41 -1.46 14.08
N HIS A 25 -0.09 -2.62 13.63
CA HIS A 25 -0.81 -3.59 14.46
C HIS A 25 0.07 -4.36 15.47
N TYR A 26 1.40 -4.24 15.37
CA TYR A 26 2.30 -5.21 15.97
C TYR A 26 3.00 -4.67 17.22
N CYS A 27 4.23 -4.18 17.09
CA CYS A 27 5.08 -3.87 18.23
C CYS A 27 4.81 -2.47 18.81
N ILE A 28 5.29 -2.27 20.03
CA ILE A 28 5.11 -1.07 20.87
C ILE A 28 5.48 0.26 20.20
N VAL A 29 6.38 0.25 19.21
CA VAL A 29 6.81 1.47 18.50
C VAL A 29 5.62 2.24 17.93
N GLY A 30 4.57 1.55 17.46
CA GLY A 30 3.37 2.24 16.98
C GLY A 30 3.60 3.09 15.73
N CYS A 31 4.42 2.60 14.79
CA CYS A 31 4.73 3.30 13.53
C CYS A 31 3.45 3.73 12.79
N GLY A 32 3.48 4.94 12.21
CA GLY A 32 2.39 5.50 11.43
C GLY A 32 2.36 4.98 9.99
N TYR A 33 1.14 4.71 9.52
CA TYR A 33 0.84 4.19 8.19
C TYR A 33 -0.41 4.87 7.63
N HIS A 34 -0.56 4.79 6.31
CA HIS A 34 -1.80 5.10 5.63
C HIS A 34 -2.33 3.86 4.92
N ALA A 35 -3.63 3.62 5.06
CA ALA A 35 -4.36 2.68 4.21
C ALA A 35 -5.10 3.45 3.12
N TYR A 36 -4.79 3.15 1.87
CA TYR A 36 -5.49 3.66 0.70
C TYR A 36 -6.42 2.58 0.18
N THR A 37 -7.69 2.92 -0.03
CA THR A 37 -8.69 1.99 -0.60
C THR A 37 -9.41 2.59 -1.81
N TRP A 38 -9.63 1.78 -2.83
CA TRP A 38 -10.36 2.18 -4.04
C TRP A 38 -11.03 0.97 -4.71
N ASP A 39 -12.00 1.23 -5.59
CA ASP A 39 -12.79 0.19 -6.27
C ASP A 39 -11.89 -0.75 -7.11
N VAL A 40 -12.19 -2.05 -7.09
CA VAL A 40 -11.42 -3.08 -7.83
C VAL A 40 -11.39 -2.91 -9.34
N ASN A 41 -12.33 -2.16 -9.91
CA ASN A 41 -12.39 -1.89 -11.35
C ASN A 41 -11.71 -0.56 -11.73
N LYS A 42 -11.04 0.09 -10.78
CA LYS A 42 -10.30 1.34 -10.99
C LYS A 42 -8.82 1.14 -10.65
N GLN A 43 -7.97 1.89 -11.34
CA GLN A 43 -6.57 2.05 -10.97
C GLN A 43 -6.09 3.46 -11.34
N GLY A 44 -5.08 3.94 -10.63
CA GLY A 44 -4.36 5.14 -11.02
C GLY A 44 -3.52 4.93 -12.27
N GLY A 45 -2.97 6.03 -12.77
CA GLY A 45 -2.06 6.05 -13.92
C GLY A 45 -0.64 6.45 -13.52
N THR A 46 0.28 6.35 -14.47
CA THR A 46 1.68 6.69 -14.23
C THR A 46 1.93 8.20 -14.21
N ALA A 47 1.06 9.00 -14.83
CA ALA A 47 1.21 10.44 -14.84
C ALA A 47 0.96 11.05 -13.44
N PRO A 48 1.65 12.14 -13.06
CA PRO A 48 1.53 12.76 -11.73
C PRO A 48 0.10 13.04 -11.27
N SER A 49 -0.78 13.49 -12.17
CA SER A 49 -2.17 13.81 -11.84
C SER A 49 -3.08 12.59 -11.64
N GLU A 50 -2.60 11.38 -11.97
CA GLU A 50 -3.41 10.16 -12.01
C GLU A 50 -3.12 9.22 -10.83
N ASN A 51 -2.19 9.58 -9.95
CA ASN A 51 -1.83 8.77 -8.79
C ASN A 51 -1.77 9.58 -7.49
N ALA A 52 -1.93 8.89 -6.36
CA ALA A 52 -1.94 9.49 -5.03
C ALA A 52 -0.59 10.08 -4.58
N PHE A 53 0.47 9.90 -5.36
CA PHE A 53 1.81 10.39 -5.03
C PHE A 53 2.14 11.73 -5.69
N GLY A 54 1.41 12.13 -6.74
CA GLY A 54 1.75 13.34 -7.49
C GLY A 54 3.05 13.22 -8.26
N ALA A 55 3.47 12.01 -8.63
CA ALA A 55 4.77 11.71 -9.23
C ALA A 55 4.66 11.01 -10.59
N ASP A 56 5.68 11.14 -11.42
CA ASP A 56 5.80 10.34 -12.64
C ASP A 56 6.29 8.94 -12.26
N LEU A 57 5.42 7.94 -12.39
CA LEU A 57 5.72 6.53 -12.08
C LEU A 57 6.22 5.75 -13.30
N ALA A 58 6.34 6.39 -14.48
CA ALA A 58 6.96 5.79 -15.65
C ALA A 58 8.50 5.79 -15.56
N VAL A 59 9.06 6.56 -14.62
CA VAL A 59 10.50 6.62 -14.33
C VAL A 59 10.85 5.82 -13.08
N GLN A 60 12.07 5.28 -13.05
CA GLN A 60 12.61 4.61 -11.88
C GLN A 60 12.68 5.60 -10.71
N GLN A 61 12.21 5.17 -9.55
CA GLN A 61 12.21 5.98 -8.34
C GLN A 61 13.54 5.82 -7.57
N ASP A 62 13.97 6.89 -6.90
CA ASP A 62 15.18 6.92 -6.08
C ASP A 62 15.05 6.12 -4.78
N ALA A 63 16.17 5.95 -4.09
CA ALA A 63 16.19 5.36 -2.75
C ALA A 63 15.26 6.11 -1.80
N GLU A 64 14.62 5.35 -0.89
CA GLU A 64 13.72 5.89 0.15
C GLU A 64 12.51 6.70 -0.38
N THR A 65 12.16 6.53 -1.66
CA THR A 65 11.00 7.20 -2.26
C THR A 65 9.67 6.87 -1.55
N PRO A 66 8.80 7.86 -1.32
CA PRO A 66 7.45 7.61 -0.83
C PRO A 66 6.50 7.07 -1.92
N ASN A 67 6.91 7.09 -3.19
CA ASN A 67 6.10 6.79 -4.37
C ASN A 67 6.11 5.28 -4.73
N TRP A 68 6.41 4.42 -3.76
CA TRP A 68 6.57 2.98 -3.97
C TRP A 68 5.96 2.18 -2.81
N TYR A 69 5.57 0.94 -3.09
CA TYR A 69 5.15 -0.04 -2.10
C TYR A 69 5.45 -1.47 -2.57
N SER A 70 5.71 -2.36 -1.61
CA SER A 70 6.01 -3.76 -1.90
C SER A 70 4.74 -4.58 -2.12
N PRO A 71 4.82 -5.79 -2.72
CA PRO A 71 3.66 -6.67 -2.86
C PRO A 71 2.97 -7.03 -1.54
N SER A 72 3.70 -7.05 -0.42
CA SER A 72 3.13 -7.36 0.91
C SER A 72 2.31 -6.22 1.50
N MET A 73 2.46 -5.01 0.95
CA MET A 73 1.68 -3.83 1.30
C MET A 73 0.38 -3.72 0.50
N TYR A 74 0.13 -4.62 -0.48
CA TYR A 74 -1.07 -4.63 -1.31
C TYR A 74 -1.97 -5.84 -1.03
N ASN A 75 -3.29 -5.64 -1.01
CA ASN A 75 -4.31 -6.70 -1.01
C ASN A 75 -5.64 -6.25 -1.66
N ILE A 76 -6.62 -7.14 -1.72
CA ILE A 76 -8.03 -6.84 -1.97
C ILE A 76 -8.82 -7.24 -0.73
N VAL A 77 -9.66 -6.37 -0.19
CA VAL A 77 -10.43 -6.62 1.03
C VAL A 77 -11.87 -6.18 0.85
N MET A 78 -12.77 -6.70 1.68
CA MET A 78 -14.16 -6.26 1.68
C MET A 78 -14.34 -5.00 2.53
N GLN A 79 -14.85 -3.92 1.94
CA GLN A 79 -15.20 -2.67 2.60
C GLN A 79 -16.62 -2.27 2.20
N GLY A 80 -17.54 -2.17 3.17
CA GLY A 80 -18.94 -1.78 2.89
C GLY A 80 -19.68 -2.75 1.96
N GLY A 81 -19.38 -4.06 2.06
CA GLY A 81 -19.98 -5.10 1.21
C GLY A 81 -19.45 -5.15 -0.23
N ARG A 82 -18.36 -4.45 -0.52
CA ARG A 82 -17.70 -4.45 -1.84
C ARG A 82 -16.23 -4.82 -1.70
N ASP A 83 -15.70 -5.55 -2.68
CA ASP A 83 -14.26 -5.74 -2.78
C ASP A 83 -13.60 -4.42 -3.21
N VAL A 84 -12.54 -4.05 -2.49
CA VAL A 84 -11.71 -2.87 -2.77
C VAL A 84 -10.26 -3.27 -2.78
N HIS A 85 -9.47 -2.63 -3.65
CA HIS A 85 -8.03 -2.63 -3.48
C HIS A 85 -7.66 -1.96 -2.15
N ILE A 86 -6.60 -2.44 -1.52
CA ILE A 86 -5.99 -1.80 -0.37
C ILE A 86 -4.47 -1.76 -0.50
N VAL A 87 -3.88 -0.59 -0.24
CA VAL A 87 -2.44 -0.45 0.02
C VAL A 87 -2.23 0.11 1.42
N ILE A 88 -1.48 -0.62 2.25
CA ILE A 88 -1.06 -0.18 3.57
C ILE A 88 0.44 0.15 3.52
N LYS A 89 0.77 1.45 3.45
CA LYS A 89 2.16 1.92 3.33
C LYS A 89 2.56 2.83 4.50
N PRO A 90 3.84 2.83 4.91
CA PRO A 90 4.30 3.68 6.00
C PRO A 90 4.17 5.16 5.61
N ASP A 91 3.92 5.98 6.63
CA ASP A 91 3.78 7.43 6.50
C ASP A 91 5.15 8.13 6.67
N PRO A 92 5.67 8.81 5.62
CA PRO A 92 6.90 9.59 5.70
C PRO A 92 6.83 10.76 6.70
N ALA A 93 5.63 11.29 6.93
CA ALA A 93 5.42 12.44 7.82
C ALA A 93 5.25 12.04 9.29
N CYS A 94 5.13 10.74 9.60
CA CYS A 94 5.00 10.29 10.97
C CYS A 94 6.35 10.38 11.70
N GLU A 95 6.44 11.19 12.75
CA GLU A 95 7.66 11.41 13.55
C GLU A 95 8.24 10.14 14.18
N VAL A 96 7.40 9.12 14.40
CA VAL A 96 7.77 7.86 15.05
C VAL A 96 8.67 7.01 14.15
N ASN A 97 8.37 6.95 12.85
CA ASN A 97 9.05 6.05 11.92
C ASN A 97 9.63 6.74 10.69
N SER A 98 9.28 7.99 10.41
CA SER A 98 9.81 8.78 9.29
C SER A 98 9.77 8.03 7.96
N GLY A 99 8.67 7.30 7.69
CA GLY A 99 8.51 6.49 6.47
C GLY A 99 9.07 5.07 6.55
N LEU A 100 9.75 4.67 7.62
CA LEU A 100 10.24 3.31 7.80
C LEU A 100 9.09 2.34 8.08
N GLY A 101 9.17 1.15 7.49
CA GLY A 101 8.26 0.04 7.74
C GLY A 101 9.01 -1.25 8.05
N SER A 102 8.84 -1.78 9.27
CA SER A 102 9.45 -3.06 9.64
C SER A 102 8.91 -4.22 8.81
N VAL A 103 9.64 -5.34 8.74
CA VAL A 103 9.20 -6.58 8.05
C VAL A 103 7.84 -7.11 8.54
N ARG A 104 7.44 -6.75 9.77
CA ARG A 104 6.13 -7.08 10.35
C ARG A 104 5.06 -6.09 9.86
N GLY A 105 5.30 -4.79 10.01
CA GLY A 105 4.35 -3.75 9.62
C GLY A 105 4.10 -3.67 8.11
N ALA A 106 5.16 -3.84 7.30
CA ALA A 106 5.12 -3.81 5.84
C ALA A 106 4.38 -4.99 5.18
N ARG A 107 3.85 -5.94 5.97
CA ARG A 107 2.99 -7.03 5.49
C ARG A 107 1.57 -6.99 6.07
N MET A 108 1.16 -5.86 6.67
CA MET A 108 -0.19 -5.73 7.24
C MET A 108 -1.30 -5.96 6.22
N ALA A 109 -1.08 -5.58 4.94
CA ALA A 109 -2.07 -5.77 3.89
C ALA A 109 -2.14 -7.24 3.45
N GLU A 110 -1.01 -7.89 3.16
CA GLU A 110 -0.97 -9.31 2.80
C GLU A 110 -1.52 -10.23 3.91
N SER A 111 -1.45 -9.79 5.16
CA SER A 111 -2.08 -10.49 6.30
C SER A 111 -3.52 -10.07 6.59
N ARG A 112 -4.17 -9.29 5.72
CA ARG A 112 -5.63 -9.06 5.77
C ARG A 112 -6.35 -10.22 5.08
N PHE A 113 -7.48 -10.59 5.66
CA PHE A 113 -8.40 -11.53 5.05
C PHE A 113 -8.86 -11.05 3.67
N SER A 114 -8.74 -11.91 2.67
CA SER A 114 -9.12 -11.69 1.28
C SER A 114 -9.69 -12.97 0.70
N VAL A 115 -10.98 -12.98 0.39
CA VAL A 115 -11.59 -14.08 -0.39
C VAL A 115 -10.97 -14.10 -1.79
N ALA A 116 -10.84 -12.93 -2.43
CA ALA A 116 -10.31 -12.79 -3.78
C ALA A 116 -8.86 -13.27 -3.93
N ARG A 117 -8.02 -13.14 -2.89
CA ARG A 117 -6.61 -13.56 -2.92
C ARG A 117 -6.31 -14.81 -2.10
N SER A 118 -7.34 -15.40 -1.46
CA SER A 118 -7.20 -16.57 -0.58
C SER A 118 -6.15 -16.37 0.53
N THR A 119 -6.14 -15.18 1.13
CA THR A 119 -5.25 -14.79 2.24
C THR A 119 -6.05 -14.46 3.49
#